data_AF-A0A645EZB9-F1
#
_entry.id   AF-A0A645EZB9-F1
#
_cell.length_a   1.000
_cell.length_b   1.000
_cell.length_c   1.000
_cell.angle_alpha   90.00
_cell.angle_beta   90.00
_cell.angle_gamma   90.00
#
_symmetry.space_group_name_H-M   'P 1'
#
loop_
_entity.id
_entity.type
_entity.pdbx_description
1 polymer ?
#
loop_
_entity_poly.entity_id
_entity_poly.type
_entity_poly.pdbx_seq_one_letter_code
_entity_poly.pdbx_strand_id
1 'polypeptide(L)'
;MKDIRIAEHGEWRHLHWNAIISAYNSTPFFQYFEDDFQPFYEKKFNFLIDFNEELHRLICRLIGIEIPIIYTSEYVKSPPPGIIDLRETIDPKKPFDIKMPPYYQVFAQKRGFTPHLSIIDLLFNLGNETRIYLIKYPYHKILKNNT
;
A
#
# COMPACT_ATOMS: atom_id res chain seq x y z
N MET A 1 -9.22 10.04 15.29
CA MET A 1 -8.09 9.12 14.98
C MET A 1 -6.71 9.75 15.21
N LYS A 2 -6.60 11.04 15.58
CA LYS A 2 -5.30 11.74 15.69
C LYS A 2 -4.42 11.32 16.87
N ASP A 3 -5.00 10.70 17.90
CA ASP A 3 -4.28 10.44 19.16
C ASP A 3 -3.80 8.99 19.34
N ILE A 4 -3.93 8.15 18.30
CA ILE A 4 -3.47 6.75 18.37
C ILE A 4 -1.94 6.75 18.31
N ARG A 5 -1.32 6.26 19.39
CA ARG A 5 0.14 6.13 19.49
C ARG A 5 0.60 4.79 18.97
N ILE A 6 1.82 4.77 18.45
CA ILE A 6 2.49 3.53 18.05
C ILE A 6 2.99 2.79 19.30
N ALA A 7 2.85 1.48 19.31
CA ALA A 7 3.38 0.63 20.36
C ALA A 7 4.92 0.67 20.36
N GLU A 8 5.53 0.86 21.52
CA GLU A 8 7.00 0.80 21.68
C GLU A 8 7.50 -0.56 22.19
N HIS A 9 6.59 -1.47 22.55
CA HIS A 9 6.97 -2.79 23.06
C HIS A 9 7.15 -3.81 21.92
N GLY A 10 7.95 -4.85 22.18
CA GLY A 10 8.06 -6.03 21.33
C GLY A 10 8.92 -5.88 20.09
N GLU A 11 9.76 -4.83 19.99
CA GLU A 11 10.72 -4.63 18.88
C GLU A 11 10.09 -4.76 17.48
N TRP A 12 8.80 -4.42 17.35
CA TRP A 12 8.03 -4.71 16.14
C TRP A 12 8.63 -4.08 14.89
N ARG A 13 9.31 -2.92 15.01
CA ARG A 13 9.95 -2.24 13.89
C ARG A 13 11.04 -3.11 13.28
N HIS A 14 11.92 -3.63 14.14
CA HIS A 14 13.00 -4.53 13.72
C HIS A 14 12.44 -5.82 13.13
N LEU A 15 11.45 -6.44 13.79
CA LEU A 15 10.81 -7.66 13.30
C LEU A 15 10.13 -7.44 11.94
N HIS A 16 9.41 -6.33 11.77
CA HIS A 16 8.70 -6.01 10.53
C HIS A 16 9.69 -5.69 9.40
N TRP A 17 10.76 -4.94 9.67
CA TRP A 17 11.79 -4.66 8.68
C TRP A 17 12.50 -5.93 8.20
N ASN A 18 12.88 -6.82 9.12
CA ASN A 18 13.46 -8.10 8.76
C ASN A 18 12.49 -8.97 7.94
N ALA A 19 11.19 -8.92 8.23
CA ALA A 19 10.19 -9.63 7.46
C ALA A 19 10.09 -9.08 6.02
N ILE A 20 10.16 -7.76 5.85
CA ILE A 20 10.20 -7.10 4.53
C ILE A 20 11.45 -7.51 3.76
N ILE A 21 12.64 -7.40 4.37
CA ILE A 21 13.89 -7.84 3.73
C ILE A 21 13.80 -9.33 3.34
N SER A 22 13.40 -10.19 4.27
CA SER A 22 13.30 -11.63 3.99
C SER A 22 12.31 -11.96 2.87
N ALA A 23 11.22 -11.20 2.75
CA ALA A 23 10.23 -11.40 1.71
C ALA A 23 10.67 -10.82 0.36
N TYR A 24 11.39 -9.69 0.34
CA TYR A 24 11.54 -8.91 -0.87
C TYR A 24 12.98 -8.70 -1.35
N ASN A 25 14.00 -9.08 -0.58
CA ASN A 25 15.41 -8.88 -0.97
C ASN A 25 15.78 -9.53 -2.31
N SER A 26 15.09 -10.61 -2.71
CA SER A 26 15.29 -11.26 -4.01
C SER A 26 14.46 -10.68 -5.16
N THR A 27 13.57 -9.72 -4.89
CA THR A 27 12.77 -9.08 -5.95
C THR A 27 13.63 -8.12 -6.77
N PRO A 28 13.31 -7.89 -8.06
CA PRO A 28 14.17 -7.11 -8.94
C PRO A 28 14.44 -5.66 -8.49
N PHE A 29 13.51 -5.04 -7.75
CA PHE A 29 13.60 -3.61 -7.42
C PHE A 29 13.74 -3.31 -5.92
N PHE A 30 13.75 -4.29 -5.02
CA PHE A 30 13.83 -4.01 -3.58
C PHE A 30 15.05 -3.17 -3.21
N GLN A 31 16.25 -3.53 -3.69
CA GLN A 31 17.49 -2.81 -3.40
C GLN A 31 17.47 -1.35 -3.87
N TYR A 32 16.67 -1.03 -4.89
CA TYR A 32 16.53 0.35 -5.37
C TYR A 32 15.69 1.21 -4.42
N PHE A 33 14.77 0.61 -3.67
CA PHE A 33 13.85 1.31 -2.76
C PHE A 33 14.19 1.11 -1.29
N GLU A 34 15.13 0.23 -0.94
CA GLU A 34 15.45 -0.15 0.44
C GLU A 34 15.71 1.08 1.33
N ASP A 35 16.58 1.99 0.86
CA ASP A 35 16.98 3.21 1.58
C ASP A 35 15.80 4.18 1.83
N ASP A 36 14.76 4.13 0.99
CA ASP A 36 13.54 4.94 1.20
C ASP A 36 12.66 4.37 2.31
N PHE A 37 12.57 3.04 2.43
CA PHE A 37 11.69 2.36 3.39
C PHE A 37 12.35 2.15 4.75
N GLN A 38 13.65 1.87 4.80
CA GLN A 38 14.40 1.59 6.04
C GLN A 38 14.17 2.64 7.14
N PRO A 39 14.15 3.97 6.86
CA PRO A 39 13.94 4.99 7.89
C PRO A 39 12.61 4.88 8.64
N PHE A 40 11.57 4.27 8.05
CA PHE A 40 10.28 4.04 8.72
C PHE A 40 10.39 3.06 9.88
N TYR A 41 11.38 2.17 9.84
CA TYR A 41 11.60 1.13 10.84
C TYR A 41 12.76 1.45 11.79
N GLU A 42 13.55 2.48 11.50
CA GLU A 42 14.60 2.97 12.40
C GLU A 42 14.16 4.18 13.22
N LYS A 43 13.39 5.09 12.62
CA LYS A 43 12.93 6.31 13.29
C LYS A 43 11.73 6.03 14.19
N LYS A 44 11.66 6.77 15.29
CA LYS A 44 10.50 6.73 16.19
C LYS A 44 9.43 7.71 15.73
N PHE A 45 8.28 7.18 15.37
CA PHE A 45 7.04 7.93 15.15
C PHE A 45 6.18 7.84 16.41
N ASN A 46 5.68 8.98 16.88
CA ASN A 46 4.85 9.04 18.09
C ASN A 46 3.41 8.61 17.81
N PHE A 47 2.85 9.07 16.68
CA PHE A 47 1.47 8.79 16.29
C PHE A 47 1.40 7.91 15.05
N LEU A 48 0.41 7.01 15.04
CA LEU A 48 0.18 6.09 13.93
C LEU A 48 -0.21 6.83 12.65
N ILE A 49 -0.94 7.95 12.79
CA ILE A 49 -1.35 8.75 11.64
C ILE A 49 -0.14 9.35 10.92
N ASP A 50 0.85 9.87 11.65
CA ASP A 50 2.05 10.46 11.06
C ASP A 50 2.85 9.40 10.28
N PHE A 51 3.02 8.22 10.86
CA PHE A 51 3.67 7.08 10.20
C PHE A 51 2.94 6.69 8.90
N ASN A 52 1.61 6.51 8.98
CA ASN A 52 0.82 6.07 7.84
C ASN A 52 0.80 7.12 6.72
N GLU A 53 0.71 8.40 7.06
CA GLU A 53 0.69 9.50 6.08
C GLU A 53 2.04 9.64 5.37
N GLU A 54 3.15 9.60 6.10
CA GLU A 54 4.49 9.63 5.51
C GLU A 54 4.74 8.40 4.62
N LEU A 55 4.33 7.21 5.05
CA LEU A 55 4.50 5.98 4.28
C LEU A 55 3.63 5.99 3.02
N HIS A 56 2.39 6.46 3.15
CA HIS A 56 1.48 6.65 2.02
C HIS A 56 2.05 7.63 0.99
N ARG A 57 2.56 8.78 1.45
CA ARG A 57 3.21 9.79 0.59
C ARG A 57 4.44 9.23 -0.11
N LEU A 58 5.27 8.46 0.60
CA LEU A 58 6.41 7.77 0.01
C LEU A 58 5.95 6.86 -1.14
N ILE A 59 5.00 5.96 -0.87
CA ILE A 59 4.52 4.99 -1.87
C ILE A 59 3.94 5.72 -3.08
N CYS A 60 3.11 6.75 -2.89
CA CYS A 60 2.59 7.56 -3.99
C CYS A 60 3.71 8.20 -4.81
N ARG A 61 4.73 8.77 -4.15
CA ARG A 61 5.89 9.38 -4.81
C ARG A 61 6.67 8.36 -5.63
N LEU A 62 6.99 7.19 -5.05
CA LEU A 62 7.76 6.14 -5.74
C LEU A 62 7.02 5.56 -6.94
N ILE A 63 5.67 5.47 -6.88
CA ILE A 63 4.85 5.04 -8.01
C ILE A 63 4.63 6.16 -9.03
N GLY A 64 4.84 7.43 -8.68
CA GLY A 64 4.50 8.58 -9.54
C GLY A 64 2.99 8.86 -9.59
N ILE A 65 2.31 8.70 -8.44
CA ILE A 65 0.92 9.09 -8.23
C ILE A 65 0.89 10.51 -7.69
N GLU A 66 0.59 11.47 -8.56
CA GLU A 66 0.51 12.89 -8.25
C GLU A 66 -0.95 13.31 -8.08
N ILE A 67 -1.57 12.93 -6.96
CA ILE A 67 -2.94 13.34 -6.62
C ILE A 67 -2.95 14.18 -5.34
N PRO A 68 -3.79 15.24 -5.28
CA PRO A 68 -3.93 16.02 -4.06
C PRO A 68 -4.59 15.17 -2.96
N ILE A 69 -3.93 15.09 -1.81
CA ILE A 69 -4.48 14.44 -0.60
C ILE A 69 -5.21 15.51 0.21
N ILE A 70 -6.51 15.34 0.39
CA ILE A 70 -7.38 16.27 1.12
C ILE A 70 -7.98 15.54 2.31
N TYR A 71 -7.91 16.16 3.49
CA TYR A 71 -8.51 15.63 4.70
C TYR A 71 -9.85 16.29 4.96
N THR A 72 -10.84 15.50 5.39
CA THR A 72 -12.09 16.04 5.90
C THR A 72 -11.86 16.67 7.27
N SER A 73 -12.56 17.77 7.56
CA SER A 73 -12.55 18.40 8.89
C SER A 73 -13.27 17.55 9.93
N GLU A 74 -14.20 16.71 9.49
CA GLU A 74 -15.03 15.85 10.33
C GLU A 74 -15.29 14.49 9.67
N TYR A 75 -15.83 13.57 10.47
CA TYR A 75 -16.22 12.26 9.96
C TYR A 75 -17.50 12.35 9.12
N VAL A 76 -17.39 12.04 7.83
CA VAL A 76 -18.53 11.99 6.92
C VAL A 76 -19.17 10.60 6.95
N LYS A 77 -20.36 10.49 7.57
CA LYS A 77 -21.07 9.21 7.69
C LYS A 77 -21.53 8.68 6.34
N SER A 78 -22.03 9.56 5.46
CA SER A 78 -22.50 9.22 4.12
C SER A 78 -21.86 10.18 3.13
N PRO A 79 -21.00 9.70 2.22
CA PRO A 79 -20.34 10.57 1.25
C PRO A 79 -21.37 11.25 0.33
N PRO A 80 -21.14 12.51 -0.06
CA PRO A 80 -21.97 13.19 -1.04
C PRO A 80 -21.91 12.49 -2.42
N PRO A 81 -22.90 12.76 -3.30
CA PRO A 81 -22.90 12.25 -4.66
C PRO A 81 -21.58 12.54 -5.38
N GLY A 82 -21.07 11.56 -6.14
CA GLY A 82 -19.79 11.67 -6.87
C GLY A 82 -18.56 11.25 -6.06
N ILE A 83 -18.66 11.09 -4.73
CA ILE A 83 -17.56 10.57 -3.91
C ILE A 83 -17.69 9.05 -3.75
N ILE A 84 -16.61 8.33 -4.09
CA ILE A 84 -16.51 6.89 -3.89
C ILE A 84 -16.04 6.62 -2.46
N ASP A 85 -16.85 5.92 -1.66
CA ASP A 85 -16.44 5.43 -0.35
C ASP A 85 -15.73 4.08 -0.46
N LEU A 86 -14.47 4.05 -0.04
CA LEU A 86 -13.65 2.83 -0.05
C LEU A 86 -13.37 2.28 1.36
N ARG A 87 -13.86 2.91 2.43
CA ARG A 87 -13.49 2.56 3.82
C ARG A 87 -13.76 1.10 4.18
N GLU A 88 -14.90 0.58 3.73
CA GLU A 88 -15.35 -0.80 4.02
C GLU A 88 -15.11 -1.76 2.84
N THR A 89 -14.24 -1.39 1.89
CA THR A 89 -13.99 -2.24 0.71
C THR A 89 -13.03 -3.40 0.97
N ILE A 90 -12.12 -3.24 1.92
CA ILE A 90 -11.18 -4.28 2.34
C ILE A 90 -11.65 -4.81 3.70
N ASP A 91 -12.15 -6.04 3.74
CA ASP A 91 -12.65 -6.69 4.95
C ASP A 91 -12.01 -8.07 5.06
N PRO A 92 -11.22 -8.37 6.11
CA PRO A 92 -10.57 -9.68 6.28
C PRO A 92 -11.54 -10.86 6.30
N LYS A 93 -12.82 -10.61 6.63
CA LYS A 93 -13.86 -11.63 6.71
C LYS A 93 -14.61 -11.82 5.40
N LYS A 94 -14.41 -10.94 4.40
CA LYS A 94 -15.10 -11.03 3.11
C LYS A 94 -14.10 -11.24 1.99
N PRO A 95 -14.38 -12.17 1.05
CA PRO A 95 -13.52 -12.34 -0.10
C PRO A 95 -13.50 -11.06 -0.94
N PHE A 96 -12.30 -10.63 -1.30
CA PHE A 96 -12.09 -9.45 -2.13
C PHE A 96 -12.21 -9.85 -3.61
N ASP A 97 -13.40 -9.66 -4.19
CA ASP A 97 -13.75 -10.12 -5.54
C ASP A 97 -13.21 -9.22 -6.67
N ILE A 98 -12.00 -8.67 -6.49
CA ILE A 98 -11.30 -7.97 -7.57
C ILE A 98 -10.34 -8.96 -8.24
N LYS A 99 -10.59 -9.22 -9.53
CA LYS A 99 -9.66 -9.98 -10.37
C LYS A 99 -8.65 -9.03 -11.01
N MET A 100 -7.50 -8.92 -10.37
CA MET A 100 -6.32 -8.28 -10.95
C MET A 100 -5.54 -9.33 -11.74
N PRO A 101 -5.03 -9.01 -12.95
CA PRO A 101 -4.27 -9.96 -13.74
C PRO A 101 -2.92 -10.26 -13.09
N PRO A 102 -2.37 -11.48 -13.23
CA PRO A 102 -1.05 -11.79 -12.69
C PRO A 102 0.03 -10.85 -13.19
N TYR A 103 0.98 -10.54 -12.32
CA TYR A 103 2.23 -9.85 -12.64
C TYR A 103 3.40 -10.73 -12.24
N TYR A 104 4.61 -10.35 -12.66
CA TYR A 104 5.82 -11.06 -12.25
C TYR A 104 5.96 -11.02 -10.72
N GLN A 105 6.06 -12.19 -10.09
CA GLN A 105 6.38 -12.31 -8.66
C GLN A 105 7.55 -13.28 -8.52
N VAL A 106 8.59 -12.88 -7.81
CA VAL A 106 9.83 -13.69 -7.69
C VAL A 106 9.57 -15.12 -7.18
N PHE A 107 8.59 -15.32 -6.30
CA PHE A 107 8.24 -16.63 -5.77
C PHE A 107 7.17 -17.39 -6.56
N ALA A 108 6.64 -16.82 -7.65
CA ALA A 108 5.59 -17.46 -8.43
C ALA A 108 6.02 -18.81 -9.02
N GLN A 109 7.30 -18.98 -9.33
CA GLN A 109 7.82 -20.27 -9.82
C GLN A 109 7.69 -21.39 -8.78
N LYS A 110 7.77 -21.06 -7.48
CA LYS A 110 7.73 -22.04 -6.39
C LYS A 110 6.33 -22.23 -5.80
N ARG A 111 5.52 -21.17 -5.75
CA ARG A 111 4.23 -21.13 -5.03
C ARG A 111 3.03 -20.81 -5.91
N GLY A 112 3.24 -20.56 -7.20
CA GLY A 112 2.23 -19.95 -8.06
C GLY A 112 2.06 -18.46 -7.75
N PHE A 113 1.28 -17.78 -8.59
CA PHE A 113 0.92 -16.38 -8.38
C PHE A 113 0.01 -16.24 -7.15
N THR A 114 0.33 -15.28 -6.27
CA THR A 114 -0.49 -14.97 -5.10
C THR A 114 -1.17 -13.61 -5.30
N PRO A 115 -2.50 -13.56 -5.49
CA PRO A 115 -3.23 -12.29 -5.64
C PRO A 115 -3.35 -11.53 -4.31
N HIS A 116 -3.76 -10.27 -4.41
CA HIS A 116 -4.15 -9.43 -3.25
C HIS A 116 -3.04 -9.19 -2.21
N LEU A 117 -1.78 -9.26 -2.64
CA LEU A 117 -0.64 -8.82 -1.82
C LEU A 117 -0.57 -7.29 -1.71
N SER A 118 0.34 -6.83 -0.85
CA SER A 118 0.54 -5.41 -0.54
C SER A 118 0.98 -4.61 -1.77
N ILE A 119 0.78 -3.28 -1.71
CA ILE A 119 1.26 -2.38 -2.76
C ILE A 119 2.79 -2.43 -2.94
N ILE A 120 3.53 -2.72 -1.85
CA ILE A 120 4.98 -2.86 -1.92
C ILE A 120 5.42 -4.16 -2.61
N ASP A 121 4.63 -5.25 -2.56
CA ASP A 121 4.90 -6.45 -3.38
C ASP A 121 4.86 -6.09 -4.87
N LEU A 122 3.83 -5.36 -5.28
CA LEU A 122 3.70 -4.88 -6.65
C LEU A 122 4.86 -3.94 -7.03
N LEU A 123 5.22 -3.00 -6.15
CA LEU A 123 6.31 -2.04 -6.37
C LEU A 123 7.68 -2.72 -6.49
N PHE A 124 8.00 -3.65 -5.58
CA PHE A 124 9.31 -4.29 -5.56
C PHE A 124 9.50 -5.31 -6.69
N ASN A 125 8.41 -5.87 -7.22
CA ASN A 125 8.48 -6.76 -8.37
C ASN A 125 8.47 -6.04 -9.73
N LEU A 126 7.76 -4.91 -9.86
CA LEU A 126 7.57 -4.22 -11.16
C LEU A 126 8.28 -2.87 -11.28
N GLY A 127 8.71 -2.25 -10.18
CA GLY A 127 9.33 -0.94 -10.17
C GLY A 127 8.45 0.12 -10.85
N ASN A 128 9.00 0.81 -11.84
CA ASN A 128 8.27 1.88 -12.56
C ASN A 128 7.04 1.35 -13.32
N GLU A 129 6.98 0.06 -13.67
CA GLU A 129 5.82 -0.52 -14.33
C GLU A 129 4.60 -0.66 -13.41
N THR A 130 4.78 -0.55 -12.09
CA THR A 130 3.67 -0.54 -11.12
C THR A 130 2.61 0.50 -11.48
N ARG A 131 3.03 1.70 -11.89
CA ARG A 131 2.11 2.76 -12.31
C ARG A 131 1.29 2.36 -13.53
N ILE A 132 1.95 1.78 -14.52
CA ILE A 132 1.33 1.33 -15.77
C ILE A 132 0.29 0.23 -15.46
N TYR A 133 0.67 -0.71 -14.59
CA TYR A 133 -0.22 -1.78 -14.15
C TYR A 133 -1.48 -1.25 -13.47
N LEU A 134 -1.36 -0.29 -12.54
CA LEU A 134 -2.51 0.31 -11.84
C LEU A 134 -3.44 1.10 -12.78
N ILE A 135 -2.86 1.83 -13.75
CA ILE A 135 -3.65 2.58 -14.75
C ILE A 135 -4.41 1.62 -15.68
N LYS A 136 -3.77 0.52 -16.08
CA LYS A 136 -4.36 -0.46 -16.98
C LYS A 136 -5.49 -1.26 -16.33
N TYR A 137 -5.44 -1.45 -15.01
CA TYR A 137 -6.39 -2.26 -14.26
C TYR A 137 -6.97 -1.47 -13.06
N PRO A 138 -7.74 -0.39 -13.31
CA PRO A 138 -8.30 0.43 -12.24
C PRO A 138 -9.43 -0.29 -11.51
N TYR A 139 -9.72 0.14 -10.28
CA TYR A 139 -10.84 -0.40 -9.52
C TYR A 139 -12.18 -0.16 -10.22
N HIS A 140 -12.99 -1.21 -10.39
CA HIS A 140 -14.23 -1.14 -11.19
C HIS A 140 -15.25 -0.11 -10.70
N LYS A 141 -15.29 0.23 -9.40
CA LYS A 141 -16.19 1.31 -8.91
C LYS A 141 -15.72 2.70 -9.34
N ILE A 142 -14.43 2.88 -9.65
CA ILE A 142 -13.90 4.11 -10.24
C ILE A 142 -14.43 4.26 -11.67
N LEU A 143 -14.52 3.16 -12.42
CA LEU A 143 -15.04 3.18 -13.79
C LEU A 143 -16.52 3.55 -13.86
N LYS A 144 -17.34 3.08 -12.91
CA LYS A 144 -18.79 3.33 -12.87
C LYS A 144 -19.20 4.77 -12.53
N ASN A 145 -18.32 5.56 -11.92
CA ASN A 145 -18.59 6.96 -11.58
C ASN A 145 -18.16 7.95 -12.69
N ASN A 146 -17.51 7.46 -13.75
CA ASN A 146 -17.04 8.27 -14.88
C ASN A 146 -17.90 8.08 -16.16
N THR A 147 -19.08 7.49 -16.03
CA THR A 147 -20.13 7.31 -17.07
C THR A 147 -21.48 7.68 -16.49
#